data_AF-A0A2S7VXG2-F1
#
_entry.id   AF-A0A2S7VXG2-F1
#
_cell.length_a   1.000
_cell.length_b   1.000
_cell.length_c   1.000
_cell.angle_alpha   90.00
_cell.angle_beta   90.00
_cell.angle_gamma   90.00
#
_symmetry.space_group_name_H-M   'P 1'
#
loop_
_entity.id
_entity.type
_entity.pdbx_description
1 polymer ?
#
loop_
_entity_poly.entity_id
_entity_poly.type
_entity_poly.pdbx_seq_one_letter_code
_entity_poly.pdbx_strand_id
1 'polypeptide(L)'
;MSDTNLPIELKPLSELIDVKPIEISPDLDEKLTENNQVLASKSIMEIDHQTKTPTPFFSVDSLVSCIGTDRKPFRELMADAEDGEVIKINNEYLIRSDLTKQFLQERSEQPRSCGERARIEATRSIVNEASKLEYEQVIALLNNKVQGDE
;
A
#
# COMPACT_ATOMS: atom_id res chain seq x y z
N MET A 1 -27.42 -25.09 9.01
CA MET A 1 -26.05 -24.61 9.20
C MET A 1 -25.79 -23.67 8.04
N SER A 2 -25.64 -22.38 8.30
CA SER A 2 -25.45 -21.37 7.26
C SER A 2 -23.97 -21.28 6.95
N ASP A 3 -23.54 -22.03 5.93
CA ASP A 3 -22.27 -21.84 5.23
C ASP A 3 -22.31 -20.54 4.43
N THR A 4 -22.39 -19.41 5.13
CA THR A 4 -22.14 -18.10 4.53
C THR A 4 -20.64 -17.89 4.55
N ASN A 5 -19.95 -18.45 3.56
CA ASN A 5 -18.64 -17.95 3.16
C ASN A 5 -18.85 -16.50 2.71
N LEU A 6 -18.69 -15.55 3.65
CA LEU A 6 -18.73 -14.14 3.30
C LEU A 6 -17.61 -13.88 2.28
N PRO A 7 -17.89 -13.12 1.21
CA PRO A 7 -16.93 -12.91 0.13
C PRO A 7 -15.72 -12.12 0.63
N ILE A 8 -14.56 -12.34 0.00
CA ILE A 8 -13.43 -11.42 0.12
C ILE A 8 -13.67 -10.27 -0.87
N GLU A 9 -13.59 -9.04 -0.40
CA GLU A 9 -13.74 -7.85 -1.23
C GLU A 9 -12.39 -7.17 -1.45
N LEU A 10 -12.11 -6.74 -2.68
CA LEU A 10 -10.90 -5.99 -3.02
C LEU A 10 -11.27 -4.54 -3.35
N LYS A 11 -10.65 -3.59 -2.65
CA LYS A 11 -10.86 -2.14 -2.85
C LYS A 11 -9.56 -1.41 -3.11
N PRO A 12 -9.51 -0.44 -4.04
CA PRO A 12 -8.34 0.43 -4.20
C PRO A 12 -7.98 1.17 -2.90
N LEU A 13 -6.69 1.28 -2.56
CA LEU A 13 -6.30 2.04 -1.36
C LEU A 13 -6.61 3.53 -1.50
N SER A 14 -6.63 4.09 -2.70
CA SER A 14 -7.06 5.48 -2.93
C SER A 14 -8.51 5.75 -2.52
N GLU A 15 -9.32 4.71 -2.30
CA GLU A 15 -10.65 4.88 -1.75
C GLU A 15 -10.67 4.96 -0.21
N LEU A 16 -9.58 4.57 0.45
CA LEU A 16 -9.52 4.39 1.90
C LEU A 16 -8.53 5.32 2.59
N ILE A 17 -7.53 5.83 1.87
CA ILE A 17 -6.50 6.72 2.40
C ILE A 17 -6.35 7.96 1.52
N ASP A 18 -6.11 9.09 2.16
CA ASP A 18 -5.84 10.36 1.49
C ASP A 18 -4.34 10.65 1.51
N VAL A 19 -3.74 10.73 0.32
CA VAL A 19 -2.32 11.09 0.19
C VAL A 19 -2.18 12.60 0.38
N LYS A 20 -1.66 13.01 1.53
CA LYS A 20 -1.37 14.42 1.83
C LYS A 20 -0.19 14.93 0.99
N PRO A 21 -0.19 16.21 0.58
CA PRO A 21 0.97 16.84 -0.03
C PRO A 21 2.19 16.71 0.86
N ILE A 22 3.32 16.37 0.25
CA ILE A 22 4.61 16.24 0.94
C ILE A 22 5.32 17.59 0.89
N GLU A 23 5.82 18.05 2.03
CA GLU A 23 6.53 19.33 2.15
C GLU A 23 7.96 19.07 2.67
N ILE A 24 8.86 18.65 1.78
CA ILE A 24 10.27 18.36 2.07
C ILE A 24 11.17 19.35 1.33
N SER A 25 10.96 19.54 0.04
CA SER A 25 11.60 20.58 -0.77
C SER A 25 10.86 20.75 -2.10
N PRO A 26 10.75 21.98 -2.65
CA PRO A 26 9.93 22.25 -3.84
C PRO A 26 10.19 21.32 -5.04
N ASP A 27 11.45 20.94 -5.29
CA ASP A 27 11.82 20.09 -6.43
C ASP A 27 11.47 18.60 -6.26
N LEU A 28 11.25 18.14 -5.02
CA LEU A 28 10.94 16.75 -4.68
C LEU A 28 9.44 16.56 -4.37
N ASP A 29 8.77 17.61 -3.90
CA ASP A 29 7.43 17.54 -3.31
C ASP A 29 6.35 17.07 -4.28
N GLU A 30 6.29 17.67 -5.47
CA GLU A 30 5.28 17.34 -6.49
C GLU A 30 5.41 15.89 -6.95
N LYS A 31 6.62 15.50 -7.38
CA LYS A 31 6.88 14.15 -7.87
C LYS A 31 6.70 13.07 -6.80
N LEU A 32 7.07 13.37 -5.55
CA LEU A 32 6.84 12.47 -4.42
C LEU A 32 5.35 12.28 -4.17
N THR A 33 4.59 13.38 -4.17
CA THR A 33 3.14 13.36 -3.95
C THR A 33 2.44 12.57 -5.06
N GLU A 34 2.77 12.82 -6.34
CA GLU A 34 2.22 12.09 -7.48
C GLU A 34 2.53 10.58 -7.41
N ASN A 35 3.79 10.21 -7.16
CA ASN A 35 4.18 8.80 -7.05
C ASN A 35 3.37 8.10 -5.94
N ASN A 36 3.18 8.78 -4.83
CA ASN A 36 2.44 8.26 -3.69
C ASN A 36 0.93 8.17 -3.92
N GLN A 37 0.35 9.10 -4.66
CA GLN A 37 -1.03 8.99 -5.15
C GLN A 37 -1.18 7.77 -6.08
N VAL A 38 -0.24 7.58 -7.02
CA VAL A 38 -0.20 6.40 -7.89
C VAL A 38 -0.04 5.11 -7.07
N LEU A 39 0.77 5.11 -6.01
CA LEU A 39 0.87 3.98 -5.09
C LEU A 39 -0.49 3.66 -4.46
N ALA A 40 -1.20 4.65 -3.90
CA ALA A 40 -2.52 4.43 -3.33
C ALA A 40 -3.54 3.92 -4.37
N SER A 41 -3.53 4.46 -5.58
CA SER A 41 -4.48 4.06 -6.63
C SER A 41 -4.23 2.66 -7.21
N LYS A 42 -2.97 2.23 -7.31
CA LYS A 42 -2.61 0.90 -7.85
C LYS A 42 -2.53 -0.20 -6.79
N SER A 43 -2.56 0.19 -5.52
CA SER A 43 -2.55 -0.73 -4.38
C SER A 43 -3.97 -1.02 -3.94
N ILE A 44 -4.18 -2.11 -3.21
CA ILE A 44 -5.50 -2.52 -2.77
C ILE A 44 -5.55 -2.83 -1.27
N MET A 45 -6.75 -2.80 -0.74
CA MET A 45 -7.14 -3.44 0.50
C MET A 45 -7.93 -4.69 0.16
N GLU A 46 -7.46 -5.83 0.63
CA GLU A 46 -8.28 -7.03 0.75
C GLU A 46 -9.08 -6.97 2.04
N ILE A 47 -10.39 -7.20 1.97
CA ILE A 47 -11.30 -7.15 3.10
C ILE A 47 -11.91 -8.54 3.26
N ASP A 48 -11.43 -9.26 4.27
CA ASP A 48 -12.01 -10.55 4.65
C ASP A 48 -13.11 -10.33 5.70
N HIS A 49 -14.36 -10.47 5.26
CA HIS A 49 -15.53 -10.32 6.13
C HIS A 49 -15.71 -11.48 7.12
N GLN A 50 -15.11 -12.65 6.87
CA GLN A 50 -15.18 -13.80 7.78
C GLN A 50 -14.29 -13.57 9.01
N THR A 51 -13.05 -13.16 8.77
CA THR A 51 -12.08 -12.88 9.84
C THR A 51 -12.15 -11.44 10.33
N LYS A 52 -12.91 -10.58 9.65
CA LYS A 52 -12.98 -9.13 9.88
C LYS A 52 -11.60 -8.49 9.82
N THR A 53 -10.82 -8.85 8.80
CA THR A 53 -9.44 -8.41 8.64
C THR A 53 -9.28 -7.62 7.35
N PRO A 54 -8.85 -6.35 7.43
CA PRO A 54 -8.37 -5.61 6.27
C PRO A 54 -6.87 -5.86 6.08
N THR A 55 -6.49 -6.33 4.89
CA THR A 55 -5.11 -6.64 4.54
C THR A 55 -4.66 -5.78 3.36
N PRO A 56 -3.76 -4.81 3.57
CA PRO A 56 -3.27 -3.97 2.48
C PRO A 56 -2.21 -4.70 1.65
N PHE A 57 -2.30 -4.56 0.33
CA PHE A 57 -1.32 -5.02 -0.64
C PHE A 57 -0.86 -3.87 -1.53
N PHE A 58 0.45 -3.73 -1.70
CA PHE A 58 1.08 -2.61 -2.41
C PHE A 58 1.66 -3.01 -3.76
N SER A 59 1.37 -2.25 -4.81
CA SER A 59 1.91 -2.50 -6.15
C SER A 59 3.43 -2.34 -6.18
N VAL A 60 4.12 -3.41 -6.61
CA VAL A 60 5.59 -3.43 -6.73
C VAL A 60 6.09 -2.33 -7.65
N ASP A 61 5.43 -2.14 -8.78
CA ASP A 61 5.85 -1.16 -9.79
C ASP A 61 5.72 0.28 -9.27
N SER A 62 4.66 0.54 -8.49
CA SER A 62 4.51 1.81 -7.79
C SER A 62 5.56 1.97 -6.69
N LEU A 63 5.82 0.96 -5.86
CA LEU A 63 6.83 1.00 -4.80
C LEU A 63 8.23 1.31 -5.36
N VAL A 64 8.61 0.66 -6.47
CA VAL A 64 9.86 0.92 -7.20
C VAL A 64 9.99 2.39 -7.57
N SER A 65 8.90 2.98 -8.06
CA SER A 65 8.84 4.38 -8.49
C SER A 65 8.91 5.34 -7.31
N CYS A 66 8.16 5.08 -6.23
CA CYS A 66 8.13 5.92 -5.04
C CYS A 66 9.51 6.00 -4.35
N ILE A 67 10.17 4.85 -4.15
CA ILE A 67 11.46 4.82 -3.47
C ILE A 67 12.65 5.06 -4.42
N GLY A 68 12.40 5.10 -5.73
CA GLY A 68 13.41 5.36 -6.76
C GLY A 68 14.49 4.30 -6.83
N THR A 69 14.09 3.03 -6.88
CA THR A 69 15.00 1.88 -6.96
C THR A 69 14.76 1.07 -8.25
N ASP A 70 15.46 -0.04 -8.44
CA ASP A 70 15.16 -0.99 -9.51
C ASP A 70 14.28 -2.16 -8.99
N ARG A 71 13.80 -3.00 -9.91
CA ARG A 71 12.94 -4.15 -9.57
C ARG A 71 13.71 -5.31 -8.93
N LYS A 72 15.04 -5.29 -8.85
CA LYS A 72 15.82 -6.47 -8.45
C LYS A 72 15.57 -6.84 -6.97
N PRO A 73 15.63 -5.91 -6.00
CA PRO A 73 15.36 -6.23 -4.60
C PRO A 73 13.91 -6.68 -4.36
N PHE A 74 12.95 -6.21 -5.15
CA PHE A 74 11.58 -6.70 -5.08
C PHE A 74 11.42 -8.11 -5.64
N ARG A 75 12.21 -8.48 -6.67
CA ARG A 75 12.24 -9.86 -7.17
C ARG A 75 12.79 -10.83 -6.14
N GLU A 76 13.83 -10.42 -5.40
CA GLU A 76 14.38 -11.17 -4.28
C GLU A 76 13.33 -11.31 -3.17
N LEU A 77 12.73 -10.19 -2.74
CA LEU A 77 11.66 -10.18 -1.74
C LEU A 77 10.47 -11.09 -2.11
N MET A 78 10.02 -11.08 -3.37
CA MET A 78 8.93 -11.93 -3.83
C MET A 78 9.32 -13.41 -3.97
N ALA A 79 10.61 -13.71 -4.19
CA ALA A 79 11.08 -15.09 -4.27
C ALA A 79 11.14 -15.76 -2.89
N ASP A 80 11.36 -14.96 -1.84
CA ASP A 80 11.43 -15.41 -0.45
C ASP A 80 10.08 -15.31 0.28
N ALA A 81 9.05 -14.74 -0.37
CA ALA A 81 7.72 -14.53 0.21
C ALA A 81 6.94 -15.83 0.39
N GLU A 82 6.21 -15.93 1.49
CA GLU A 82 5.32 -17.06 1.77
C GLU A 82 4.00 -16.97 1.00
N ASP A 83 3.24 -18.08 1.00
CA ASP A 83 1.93 -18.15 0.36
C ASP A 83 0.98 -17.09 0.95
N GLY A 84 0.38 -16.28 0.07
CA GLY A 84 -0.55 -15.21 0.46
C GLY A 84 0.13 -13.88 0.83
N GLU A 85 1.46 -13.79 0.78
CA GLU A 85 2.17 -12.51 0.99
C GLU A 85 2.36 -11.72 -0.31
N VAL A 86 2.27 -12.41 -1.45
CA VAL A 86 2.33 -11.81 -2.79
C VAL A 86 1.13 -12.29 -3.60
N ILE A 87 0.43 -11.34 -4.21
CA ILE A 87 -0.71 -11.63 -5.09
C ILE A 87 -0.46 -11.00 -6.47
N LYS A 88 -1.15 -11.53 -7.47
CA LYS A 88 -1.09 -11.01 -8.84
C LYS A 88 -2.48 -10.58 -9.30
N ILE A 89 -2.64 -9.30 -9.59
CA ILE A 89 -3.90 -8.70 -10.05
C ILE A 89 -3.62 -7.89 -11.31
N ASN A 90 -4.42 -8.08 -12.37
CA ASN A 90 -4.28 -7.33 -13.63
C ASN A 90 -2.85 -7.33 -14.21
N ASN A 91 -2.14 -8.45 -14.04
CA ASN A 91 -0.75 -8.63 -14.43
C ASN A 91 0.30 -7.78 -13.66
N GLU A 92 -0.11 -7.11 -12.58
CA GLU A 92 0.78 -6.47 -11.61
C GLU A 92 0.96 -7.37 -10.38
N TYR A 93 2.16 -7.34 -9.80
CA TYR A 93 2.45 -8.00 -8.53
C TYR A 93 2.21 -7.01 -7.38
N LEU A 94 1.52 -7.47 -6.34
CA LEU A 94 1.29 -6.70 -5.14
C LEU A 94 1.80 -7.48 -3.93
N ILE A 95 2.43 -6.78 -3.01
CA ILE A 95 3.06 -7.37 -1.81
C ILE A 95 2.30 -6.92 -0.57
N ARG A 96 2.07 -7.84 0.36
CA ARG A 96 1.40 -7.57 1.62
C ARG A 96 2.14 -6.52 2.44
N SER A 97 1.37 -5.79 3.26
CA SER A 97 1.86 -4.62 3.98
C SER A 97 3.01 -4.88 4.95
N ASP A 98 3.04 -6.05 5.58
CA ASP A 98 4.06 -6.47 6.55
C ASP A 98 5.43 -6.67 5.89
N LEU A 99 5.49 -7.43 4.78
CA LEU A 99 6.70 -7.54 3.96
C LEU A 99 7.14 -6.17 3.43
N THR A 100 6.19 -5.36 2.98
CA THR A 100 6.48 -4.00 2.48
C THR A 100 7.09 -3.13 3.58
N LYS A 101 6.55 -3.17 4.81
CA LYS A 101 7.08 -2.44 5.97
C LYS A 101 8.49 -2.90 6.32
N GLN A 102 8.71 -4.21 6.40
CA GLN A 102 10.03 -4.77 6.72
C GLN A 102 11.06 -4.32 5.69
N PHE A 103 10.75 -4.47 4.41
CA PHE A 103 11.63 -4.03 3.33
C PHE A 103 11.98 -2.54 3.41
N LEU A 104 10.98 -1.68 3.66
CA LEU A 104 11.20 -0.23 3.80
C LEU A 104 12.01 0.11 5.06
N GLN A 105 11.84 -0.64 6.15
CA GLN A 105 12.61 -0.49 7.37
C GLN A 105 14.09 -0.85 7.13
N GLU A 106 14.38 -2.01 6.56
CA GLU A 106 15.74 -2.45 6.22
C GLU A 106 16.44 -1.46 5.28
N ARG A 107 15.70 -0.93 4.29
CA ARG A 107 16.18 0.12 3.38
C ARG A 107 16.56 1.40 4.12
N SER A 108 15.81 1.78 5.15
CA SER A 108 16.04 3.01 5.92
C SER A 108 17.25 2.94 6.85
N GLU A 109 17.66 1.72 7.23
CA GLU A 109 18.83 1.48 8.09
C GLU A 109 20.15 1.59 7.33
N GLN A 110 20.12 1.52 6.00
CA GLN A 110 21.30 1.65 5.15
C GLN A 110 21.72 3.13 4.97
N PRO A 111 23.03 3.42 4.79
CA PRO A 111 23.48 4.76 4.43
C PRO A 111 22.90 5.18 3.07
N ARG A 112 22.19 6.31 3.03
CA ARG A 112 21.47 6.82 1.85
C ARG A 112 21.55 8.33 1.76
N SER A 113 21.39 8.87 0.56
CA SER A 113 21.26 10.31 0.35
C SER A 113 19.98 10.87 0.99
N CYS A 114 19.95 12.17 1.30
CA CYS A 114 18.76 12.81 1.90
C CYS A 114 17.49 12.63 1.03
N GLY A 115 17.61 12.70 -0.30
CA GLY A 115 16.49 12.50 -1.21
C GLY A 115 15.95 11.06 -1.22
N GLU A 116 16.82 10.06 -1.12
CA GLU A 116 16.40 8.66 -0.98
C GLU A 116 15.71 8.41 0.37
N ARG A 117 16.21 9.02 1.45
CA ARG A 117 15.58 8.93 2.77
C ARG A 117 14.18 9.56 2.77
N ALA A 118 14.06 10.76 2.23
CA ALA A 118 12.78 11.46 2.06
C ALA A 118 11.76 10.60 1.29
N ARG A 119 12.18 9.95 0.20
CA ARG A 119 11.34 9.01 -0.55
C ARG A 119 10.87 7.84 0.30
N ILE A 120 11.80 7.16 0.99
CA ILE A 120 11.48 6.00 1.82
C ILE A 120 10.54 6.40 2.96
N GLU A 121 10.80 7.51 3.65
CA GLU A 121 9.96 8.01 4.75
C GLU A 121 8.55 8.38 4.27
N ALA A 122 8.44 9.08 3.15
CA ALA A 122 7.16 9.42 2.55
C ALA A 122 6.35 8.16 2.18
N THR A 123 6.98 7.18 1.53
CA THR A 123 6.33 5.91 1.18
C THR A 123 5.93 5.12 2.43
N ARG A 124 6.79 5.10 3.46
CA ARG A 124 6.48 4.45 4.75
C ARG A 124 5.26 5.05 5.42
N SER A 125 5.05 6.36 5.33
CA SER A 125 3.86 7.01 5.91
C SER A 125 2.58 6.40 5.35
N ILE A 126 2.50 6.25 4.03
CA ILE A 126 1.33 5.70 3.33
C ILE A 126 1.12 4.22 3.67
N VAL A 127 2.20 3.44 3.62
CA VAL A 127 2.14 2.02 3.97
C VAL A 127 1.63 1.85 5.40
N ASN A 128 2.12 2.66 6.33
CA ASN A 128 1.71 2.63 7.73
C ASN A 128 0.27 3.10 7.92
N GLU A 129 -0.17 4.13 7.20
CA GLU A 129 -1.54 4.65 7.28
C GLU A 129 -2.55 3.60 6.82
N ALA A 130 -2.35 3.01 5.64
CA ALA A 130 -3.21 1.95 5.14
C ALA A 130 -3.24 0.73 6.09
N SER A 131 -2.09 0.39 6.68
CA SER A 131 -2.01 -0.76 7.59
C SER A 131 -2.55 -0.51 9.00
N LYS A 132 -2.92 0.73 9.33
CA LYS A 132 -3.57 1.06 10.61
C LYS A 132 -5.09 1.02 10.52
N LEU A 133 -5.64 0.91 9.31
CA LEU A 133 -7.08 0.87 9.10
C LEU A 133 -7.65 -0.40 9.74
N GLU A 134 -8.62 -0.22 10.62
CA GLU A 134 -9.37 -1.31 11.22
C GLU A 134 -10.59 -1.65 10.37
N TYR A 135 -11.08 -2.89 10.46
CA TYR A 135 -12.19 -3.38 9.65
C TYR A 135 -13.42 -2.47 9.72
N GLU A 136 -13.82 -2.05 10.93
CA GLU A 136 -14.98 -1.19 11.13
C GLU A 136 -14.83 0.18 10.45
N GLN A 137 -13.60 0.72 10.44
CA GLN A 137 -13.28 1.98 9.76
C GLN A 137 -13.36 1.82 8.25
N VAL A 138 -12.81 0.73 7.70
CA VAL A 138 -12.87 0.42 6.26
C VAL A 138 -14.33 0.31 5.81
N ILE A 139 -15.15 -0.46 6.52
CA ILE A 139 -16.57 -0.62 6.18
C ILE A 139 -17.32 0.71 6.29
N ALA A 140 -17.04 1.52 7.31
CA ALA A 140 -17.65 2.85 7.44
C ALA A 140 -17.28 3.79 6.28
N LEU A 141 -16.01 3.81 5.87
CA LEU A 141 -15.54 4.61 4.74
C LEU A 141 -16.21 4.19 3.42
N LEU A 142 -16.36 2.89 3.20
CA LEU A 142 -17.03 2.35 2.00
C LEU A 142 -18.52 2.69 1.99
N ASN A 143 -19.22 2.50 3.11
CA ASN A 143 -20.66 2.81 3.20
C ASN A 143 -20.96 4.30 3.05
N ASN A 144 -20.11 5.17 3.62
CA ASN A 144 -20.29 6.62 3.51
C ASN A 144 -20.03 7.13 2.09
N LYS A 145 -19.16 6.48 1.32
CA LYS A 145 -18.96 6.80 -0.11
C LYS A 145 -20.16 6.41 -0.97
N VAL A 146 -20.76 5.24 -0.71
CA VAL A 146 -21.96 4.79 -1.42
C VAL A 146 -23.15 5.75 -1.21
N GLN A 147 -23.22 6.44 -0.06
CA GLN A 147 -24.27 7.42 0.22
C GLN A 147 -24.02 8.84 -0.35
N GLY A 148 -22.82 9.11 -0.86
CA GLY A 148 -22.46 10.43 -1.44
C GLY A 148 -22.73 10.57 -2.94
N ASP A 149 -23.07 9.48 -3.62
CA ASP A 149 -23.28 9.40 -5.07
C ASP A 149 -24.78 9.26 -5.47
N GLU A 150 -25.73 9.48 -4.55
CA GLU A 150 -27.18 9.63 -4.82
C GLU A 150 -27.62 11.10 -4.84
#